data_AF-A0A401RRN2-F1
#
_entry.id   AF-A0A401RRN2-F1
#
_cell.length_a   1.000
_cell.length_b   1.000
_cell.length_c   1.000
_cell.angle_alpha   90.00
_cell.angle_beta   90.00
_cell.angle_gamma   90.00
#
_symmetry.space_group_name_H-M   'P 1'
#
loop_
_entity.id
_entity.type
_entity.pdbx_description
1 polymer ?
#
loop_
_entity_poly.entity_id
_entity_poly.type
_entity_poly.pdbx_seq_one_letter_code
_entity_poly.pdbx_strand_id
1 'polypeptide(L)'
;MVQETIMDNAGLTLQLDNCELASDDFKVKWQSELDLGRSVEQDLNGLRKILDDTNMGRMQLESQIEALNEELSYLRKNHQEDVDELKKQIANSSVSVEVENSDDEDLGKIINSVREEYQALADQNKRDAEECYRKKFDAASLEASKNNEALQATKNELSSIRRQIKSLEVEQRSLMAMISSLEDTLEDTDQRLAAELQSLNQTIQQLEEQLADCHNRLKAQNLEYQNLLNTKMKLQAEIETYRRLLDAEGQTDHSRKLPDSSTGDRKATKKVIIISQQVVDGRVVSEQQESEEILN
;
A
#
# COMPACT_ATOMS: atom_id res chain seq x y z
N MET A 1 24.54 41.27 15.03
CA MET A 1 24.86 39.84 15.14
C MET A 1 23.71 39.02 15.70
N VAL A 2 23.35 39.04 17.00
CA VAL A 2 22.26 38.18 17.52
C VAL A 2 20.87 38.52 16.92
N GLN A 3 20.50 39.80 16.84
CA GLN A 3 19.22 40.19 16.21
C GLN A 3 19.14 39.85 14.72
N GLU A 4 20.27 39.94 14.02
CA GLU A 4 20.38 39.61 12.59
C GLU A 4 20.16 38.11 12.37
N THR A 5 20.82 37.27 13.18
CA THR A 5 20.60 35.81 13.15
C THR A 5 19.17 35.41 13.53
N ILE A 6 18.50 36.17 14.39
CA ILE A 6 17.09 35.92 14.75
C ILE A 6 16.17 36.27 13.58
N MET A 7 16.41 37.40 12.90
CA MET A 7 15.67 37.77 11.70
C MET A 7 15.89 36.78 10.56
N ASP A 8 17.12 36.32 10.35
CA ASP A 8 17.43 35.31 9.33
C ASP A 8 16.76 33.98 9.62
N ASN A 9 16.77 33.53 10.88
CA ASN A 9 16.05 32.33 11.30
C ASN A 9 14.53 32.46 11.08
N ALA A 10 13.94 33.59 11.43
CA ALA A 10 12.51 33.83 11.18
C ALA A 10 12.19 33.84 9.68
N GLY A 11 13.07 34.39 8.85
CA GLY A 11 12.96 34.35 7.39
C GLY A 11 13.03 32.94 6.84
N LEU A 12 13.95 32.11 7.34
CA LEU A 12 14.07 30.69 6.97
C LEU A 12 12.86 29.88 7.41
N THR A 13 12.32 30.11 8.61
CA THR A 13 11.09 29.46 9.07
C THR A 13 9.91 29.79 8.16
N LEU A 14 9.72 31.06 7.79
CA LEU A 14 8.65 31.45 6.87
C LEU A 14 8.83 30.84 5.48
N GLN A 15 10.06 30.72 4.99
CA GLN A 15 10.34 30.03 3.72
C GLN A 15 10.02 28.54 3.82
N LEU A 16 10.36 27.90 4.94
CA LEU A 16 10.06 26.50 5.19
C LEU A 16 8.54 26.27 5.25
N ASP A 17 7.81 27.08 6.00
CA ASP A 17 6.35 27.02 6.08
C ASP A 17 5.71 27.24 4.69
N ASN A 18 6.23 28.16 3.90
CA ASN A 18 5.74 28.41 2.53
C ASN A 18 6.03 27.22 1.60
N CYS A 19 7.22 26.62 1.68
CA CYS A 19 7.56 25.41 0.95
C CYS A 19 6.68 24.22 1.34
N GLU A 20 6.38 24.06 2.63
CA GLU A 20 5.47 23.01 3.13
C GLU A 20 4.05 23.23 2.61
N LEU A 21 3.50 24.44 2.72
CA LEU A 21 2.18 24.77 2.18
C LEU A 21 2.09 24.56 0.67
N ALA A 22 3.12 24.97 -0.08
CA ALA A 22 3.17 24.74 -1.53
C ALA A 22 3.24 23.25 -1.87
N SER A 23 3.99 22.47 -1.10
CA SER A 23 4.07 21.00 -1.25
C SER A 23 2.71 20.35 -1.02
N ASP A 24 2.00 20.74 0.04
CA ASP A 24 0.66 20.23 0.35
C ASP A 24 -0.36 20.62 -0.74
N ASP A 25 -0.32 21.85 -1.24
CA ASP A 25 -1.15 22.29 -2.36
C ASP A 25 -0.90 21.46 -3.63
N PHE A 26 0.36 21.17 -3.95
CA PHE A 26 0.70 20.31 -5.09
C PHE A 26 0.26 18.87 -4.87
N LYS A 27 0.34 18.36 -3.65
CA LYS A 27 -0.11 17.02 -3.30
C LYS A 27 -1.62 16.88 -3.47
N VAL A 28 -2.40 17.84 -3.00
CA VAL A 28 -3.87 17.86 -3.19
C VAL A 28 -4.22 17.97 -4.68
N LYS A 29 -3.56 18.87 -5.43
CA LYS A 29 -3.77 18.99 -6.88
C LYS A 29 -3.46 17.68 -7.60
N TRP A 30 -2.33 17.06 -7.27
CA TRP A 30 -1.93 15.78 -7.87
C TRP A 30 -2.94 14.66 -7.57
N GLN A 31 -3.46 14.58 -6.35
CA GLN A 31 -4.51 13.63 -6.00
C GLN A 31 -5.78 13.88 -6.80
N SER A 32 -6.21 15.14 -6.93
CA SER A 32 -7.40 15.49 -7.72
C SER A 32 -7.26 15.17 -9.21
N GLU A 33 -6.08 15.43 -9.79
CA GLU A 33 -5.76 15.09 -11.18
C GLU A 33 -5.68 13.57 -11.40
N LEU A 34 -5.15 12.83 -10.42
CA LEU A 34 -5.11 11.38 -10.46
C LEU A 34 -6.52 10.77 -10.45
N ASP A 35 -7.40 11.28 -9.59
CA ASP A 35 -8.78 10.81 -9.51
C ASP A 35 -9.58 11.19 -10.77
N LEU A 36 -9.36 12.40 -11.31
CA LEU A 36 -9.93 12.81 -12.60
C LEU A 36 -9.42 11.91 -13.74
N GLY A 37 -8.12 11.62 -13.78
CA GLY A 37 -7.51 10.73 -14.76
C GLY A 37 -8.12 9.33 -14.72
N ARG A 38 -8.30 8.77 -13.52
CA ARG A 38 -8.97 7.48 -13.31
C ARG A 38 -10.44 7.49 -13.78
N SER A 39 -11.17 8.57 -13.51
CA SER A 39 -12.56 8.73 -13.99
C SER A 39 -12.61 8.75 -15.52
N VAL A 40 -11.71 9.49 -16.16
CA VAL A 40 -11.64 9.56 -17.63
C VAL A 40 -11.23 8.20 -18.23
N GLU A 41 -10.30 7.49 -17.61
CA GLU A 41 -9.92 6.13 -18.02
C GLU A 41 -11.10 5.16 -17.90
N GLN A 42 -11.88 5.26 -16.82
CA GLN A 42 -13.10 4.46 -16.65
C GLN A 42 -14.13 4.77 -17.74
N ASP A 43 -14.38 6.05 -18.02
CA ASP A 43 -15.31 6.48 -19.07
C ASP A 43 -14.85 6.02 -20.46
N LEU A 44 -13.56 6.14 -20.77
CA LEU A 44 -12.97 5.69 -22.02
C LEU A 44 -13.11 4.17 -22.20
N ASN A 45 -12.90 3.39 -21.14
CA ASN A 45 -13.13 1.95 -21.15
C ASN A 45 -14.62 1.62 -21.33
N GLY A 46 -15.51 2.38 -20.70
CA GLY A 46 -16.96 2.26 -20.89
C GLY A 46 -17.39 2.53 -22.34
N LEU A 47 -16.89 3.60 -22.95
CA LEU A 47 -17.15 3.96 -24.34
C LEU A 47 -16.62 2.91 -25.31
N ARG A 48 -15.43 2.34 -25.06
CA ARG A 48 -14.89 1.23 -25.85
C ARG A 48 -15.81 0.01 -25.80
N LYS A 49 -16.32 -0.35 -24.62
CA LYS A 49 -17.27 -1.46 -24.49
C LYS A 49 -18.57 -1.19 -25.27
N ILE A 50 -19.12 0.01 -25.18
CA ILE A 50 -20.32 0.39 -25.95
C ILE A 50 -20.06 0.32 -27.46
N LEU A 51 -18.88 0.74 -27.91
CA LEU A 51 -18.47 0.63 -29.32
C LEU A 51 -18.40 -0.83 -29.76
N ASP A 52 -17.77 -1.70 -28.95
CA ASP A 52 -17.67 -3.14 -29.22
C ASP A 52 -19.05 -3.81 -29.26
N ASP A 53 -19.92 -3.51 -28.29
CA ASP A 53 -21.30 -4.01 -28.23
C ASP A 53 -22.12 -3.55 -29.46
N THR A 54 -21.96 -2.28 -29.86
CA THR A 54 -22.62 -1.72 -31.05
C THR A 54 -22.09 -2.37 -32.33
N ASN A 55 -20.78 -2.60 -32.44
CA ASN A 55 -20.19 -3.24 -33.61
C ASN A 55 -20.59 -4.72 -33.70
N MET A 56 -20.69 -5.43 -32.57
CA MET A 56 -21.26 -6.78 -32.53
C MET A 56 -22.71 -6.78 -33.00
N GLY A 57 -23.54 -5.84 -32.53
CA GLY A 57 -24.92 -5.67 -33.00
C GLY A 57 -25.00 -5.40 -34.50
N ARG A 58 -24.11 -4.55 -35.03
CA ARG A 58 -24.00 -4.30 -36.47
C ARG A 58 -23.67 -5.57 -37.25
N MET A 59 -22.67 -6.35 -36.81
CA MET A 59 -22.28 -7.60 -37.46
C MET A 59 -23.40 -8.65 -37.44
N GLN A 60 -24.14 -8.74 -36.34
CA GLN A 60 -25.31 -9.63 -36.24
C GLN A 60 -26.42 -9.24 -37.24
N LEU A 61 -26.71 -7.94 -37.37
CA LEU A 61 -27.69 -7.44 -38.34
C LEU A 61 -27.20 -7.64 -39.77
N GLU A 62 -25.92 -7.40 -40.06
CA GLU A 62 -25.32 -7.67 -41.38
C GLU A 62 -25.45 -9.15 -41.75
N SER A 63 -25.17 -10.06 -40.81
CA SER A 63 -25.35 -11.51 -41.01
C SER A 63 -26.82 -11.90 -41.25
N GLN A 64 -27.77 -11.30 -40.53
CA GLN A 64 -29.20 -11.54 -40.78
C GLN A 64 -29.64 -11.04 -42.16
N ILE A 65 -29.13 -9.89 -42.60
CA ILE A 65 -29.38 -9.35 -43.95
C ILE A 65 -28.83 -10.30 -45.01
N GLU A 66 -27.62 -10.81 -44.84
CA GLU A 66 -27.01 -11.79 -45.74
C GLU A 66 -27.84 -13.08 -45.80
N ALA A 67 -28.23 -13.64 -44.66
CA ALA A 67 -29.06 -14.85 -44.59
C ALA A 67 -30.42 -14.66 -45.30
N LEU A 68 -31.10 -13.53 -45.07
CA LEU A 68 -32.36 -13.23 -45.76
C LEU A 68 -32.19 -13.03 -47.27
N ASN A 69 -31.06 -12.46 -47.70
CA ASN A 69 -30.75 -12.33 -49.12
C ASN A 69 -30.48 -13.70 -49.76
N GLU A 70 -29.81 -14.61 -49.07
CA GLU A 70 -29.61 -16.00 -49.51
C GLU A 70 -30.95 -16.74 -49.60
N GLU A 71 -31.82 -16.62 -48.60
CA GLU A 71 -33.17 -17.20 -48.64
C GLU A 71 -33.99 -16.66 -49.81
N LEU A 72 -33.98 -15.34 -50.06
CA LEU A 72 -34.67 -14.74 -51.21
C LEU A 72 -34.11 -15.24 -52.54
N SER A 73 -32.79 -15.38 -52.64
CA SER A 73 -32.13 -15.92 -53.84
C SER A 73 -32.54 -17.38 -54.08
N TYR A 74 -32.56 -18.18 -53.01
CA TYR A 74 -32.99 -19.57 -53.04
C TYR A 74 -34.46 -19.70 -53.47
N LEU A 75 -35.36 -18.91 -52.88
CA LEU A 75 -36.79 -18.93 -53.21
C LEU A 75 -37.05 -18.51 -54.66
N ARG A 76 -36.33 -17.50 -55.17
CA ARG A 76 -36.42 -17.07 -56.57
C ARG A 76 -35.96 -18.16 -57.52
N LYS A 77 -34.84 -18.83 -57.20
CA LYS A 77 -34.32 -19.93 -58.01
C LYS A 77 -35.29 -21.11 -58.03
N ASN A 78 -35.81 -21.50 -56.87
CA ASN A 78 -36.76 -22.59 -56.74
C ASN A 78 -38.06 -22.30 -57.52
N HIS A 79 -38.62 -21.09 -57.37
CA HIS A 79 -39.79 -20.69 -58.14
C HIS A 79 -39.54 -20.71 -59.66
N GLN A 80 -38.35 -20.29 -60.11
CA GLN A 80 -37.99 -20.35 -61.52
C GLN A 80 -37.91 -21.80 -62.02
N GLU A 81 -37.34 -22.71 -61.23
CA GLU A 81 -37.28 -24.14 -61.52
C GLU A 81 -38.68 -24.75 -61.60
N ASP A 82 -39.55 -24.47 -60.63
CA ASP A 82 -40.95 -24.92 -60.61
C ASP A 82 -41.74 -24.43 -61.84
N VAL A 83 -41.57 -23.15 -62.20
CA VAL A 83 -42.22 -22.55 -63.38
C VAL A 83 -41.73 -23.22 -64.66
N ASP A 84 -40.43 -23.51 -64.76
CA ASP A 84 -39.86 -24.17 -65.94
C ASP A 84 -40.28 -25.64 -66.02
N GLU A 85 -40.45 -26.33 -64.88
CA GLU A 85 -41.03 -27.67 -64.82
C GLU A 85 -42.50 -27.68 -65.23
N LEU A 86 -43.31 -26.75 -64.71
CA LEU A 86 -44.72 -26.61 -65.10
C LEU A 86 -44.86 -26.28 -66.59
N LYS A 87 -44.00 -25.42 -67.15
CA LYS A 87 -43.98 -25.16 -68.61
C LYS A 87 -43.63 -26.42 -69.40
N LYS A 88 -42.69 -27.24 -68.94
CA LYS A 88 -42.37 -28.54 -69.56
C LYS A 88 -43.55 -29.49 -69.46
N GLN A 89 -44.24 -29.56 -68.32
CA GLN A 89 -45.45 -30.37 -68.16
C GLN A 89 -46.57 -29.90 -69.10
N ILE A 90 -46.79 -28.59 -69.23
CA ILE A 90 -47.78 -28.03 -70.16
C ILE A 90 -47.41 -28.36 -71.62
N ALA A 91 -46.13 -28.21 -71.99
CA ALA A 91 -45.64 -28.58 -73.32
C ALA A 91 -45.75 -30.09 -73.61
N ASN A 92 -45.56 -30.93 -72.59
CA ASN A 92 -45.76 -32.37 -72.69
C ASN A 92 -47.25 -32.77 -72.62
N SER A 93 -48.14 -31.88 -72.16
CA SER A 93 -49.59 -32.11 -72.12
C SER A 93 -50.30 -31.77 -73.43
N SER A 94 -49.62 -31.18 -74.43
CA SER A 94 -50.16 -31.04 -75.80
C SER A 94 -50.11 -32.34 -76.60
N VAL A 95 -50.06 -33.49 -75.92
CA VAL A 95 -50.05 -34.82 -76.52
C VAL A 95 -51.50 -35.28 -76.67
N SER A 96 -51.90 -35.45 -77.93
CA SER A 96 -53.16 -36.06 -78.33
C SER A 96 -53.32 -37.42 -77.65
N VAL A 97 -54.35 -37.55 -76.82
CA VAL A 97 -54.77 -38.84 -76.24
C VAL A 97 -55.75 -39.47 -77.22
N GLU A 98 -55.22 -40.18 -78.21
CA GLU A 98 -55.98 -41.18 -78.95
C GLU A 98 -55.84 -42.50 -78.18
N VAL A 99 -56.92 -42.87 -77.48
CA VAL A 99 -57.06 -44.17 -76.82
C VAL A 99 -57.38 -45.20 -77.89
N GLU A 100 -56.35 -45.86 -78.43
CA GLU A 100 -56.52 -47.06 -79.24
C GLU A 100 -56.54 -48.26 -78.28
N ASN A 101 -57.77 -48.70 -77.95
CA ASN A 101 -58.02 -49.95 -77.25
C ASN A 101 -57.93 -51.10 -78.27
N SER A 102 -56.78 -51.75 -78.32
CA SER A 102 -56.66 -53.07 -78.91
C SER A 102 -55.45 -53.76 -78.30
N ASP A 103 -55.70 -54.61 -77.31
CA ASP A 103 -55.29 -56.01 -77.34
C ASP A 103 -55.87 -56.71 -76.10
N ASP A 104 -56.53 -57.84 -76.35
CA ASP A 104 -57.04 -58.74 -75.31
C ASP A 104 -55.85 -59.51 -74.71
N GLU A 105 -54.91 -58.78 -74.11
CA GLU A 105 -53.83 -59.35 -73.32
C GLU A 105 -54.34 -59.53 -71.89
N ASP A 106 -54.26 -60.77 -71.39
CA ASP A 106 -54.62 -61.25 -70.04
C ASP A 106 -54.58 -60.15 -68.96
N LEU A 107 -55.65 -59.35 -68.86
CA LEU A 107 -55.75 -58.21 -67.94
C LEU A 107 -55.51 -58.63 -66.49
N GLY A 108 -55.85 -59.87 -66.16
CA GLY A 108 -55.56 -60.47 -64.86
C GLY A 108 -54.06 -60.60 -64.55
N LYS A 109 -53.21 -60.91 -65.54
CA LYS A 109 -51.75 -60.98 -65.35
C LYS A 109 -51.13 -59.60 -65.22
N ILE A 110 -51.55 -58.64 -66.04
CA ILE A 110 -51.05 -57.26 -65.96
C ILE A 110 -51.48 -56.60 -64.64
N ILE A 111 -52.74 -56.75 -64.23
CA ILE A 111 -53.23 -56.23 -62.94
C ILE A 111 -52.48 -56.86 -61.77
N ASN A 112 -52.20 -58.17 -61.82
CA ASN A 112 -51.42 -58.84 -60.78
C ASN A 112 -49.94 -58.38 -60.79
N SER A 113 -49.32 -58.22 -61.95
CA SER A 113 -47.95 -57.69 -62.09
C SER A 113 -47.85 -56.27 -61.53
N VAL A 114 -48.79 -55.38 -61.91
CA VAL A 114 -48.87 -54.01 -61.39
C VAL A 114 -49.09 -54.02 -59.88
N ARG A 115 -49.90 -54.95 -59.36
CA ARG A 115 -50.12 -55.09 -57.91
C ARG A 115 -48.86 -55.54 -57.17
N GLU A 116 -48.12 -56.50 -57.70
CA GLU A 116 -46.85 -56.96 -57.14
C GLU A 116 -45.80 -55.84 -57.15
N GLU A 117 -45.69 -55.07 -58.24
CA GLU A 117 -44.80 -53.91 -58.32
C GLU A 117 -45.18 -52.81 -57.33
N TYR A 118 -46.47 -52.50 -57.21
CA TYR A 118 -46.94 -51.53 -56.21
C TYR A 118 -46.68 -52.01 -54.78
N GLN A 119 -46.85 -53.30 -54.50
CA GLN A 119 -46.60 -53.86 -53.18
C GLN A 119 -45.10 -53.84 -52.87
N ALA A 120 -44.24 -54.18 -53.84
CA ALA A 120 -42.79 -54.04 -53.70
C ALA A 120 -42.35 -52.59 -53.49
N LEU A 121 -42.94 -51.64 -54.22
CA LEU A 121 -42.67 -50.21 -54.08
C LEU A 121 -43.15 -49.68 -52.72
N ALA A 122 -44.32 -50.10 -52.25
CA ALA A 122 -44.83 -49.74 -50.93
C ALA A 122 -43.95 -50.28 -49.81
N ASP A 123 -43.51 -51.54 -49.92
CA ASP A 123 -42.59 -52.15 -48.96
C ASP A 123 -41.21 -51.47 -48.99
N GLN A 124 -40.70 -51.12 -50.16
CA GLN A 124 -39.45 -50.35 -50.30
C GLN A 124 -39.57 -48.97 -49.67
N ASN A 125 -40.63 -48.23 -49.97
CA ASN A 125 -40.87 -46.89 -49.43
C ASN A 125 -41.03 -46.92 -47.90
N LYS A 126 -41.67 -47.97 -47.36
CA LYS A 126 -41.74 -48.19 -45.91
C LYS A 126 -40.36 -48.41 -45.28
N ARG A 127 -39.51 -49.26 -45.88
CA ARG A 127 -38.14 -49.49 -45.39
C ARG A 127 -37.30 -48.22 -45.47
N ASP A 128 -37.38 -47.49 -46.58
CA ASP A 128 -36.61 -46.26 -46.79
C ASP A 128 -37.05 -45.17 -45.79
N ALA A 129 -38.36 -45.07 -45.51
CA ALA A 129 -38.88 -44.19 -44.47
C ALA A 129 -38.38 -44.59 -43.07
N GLU A 130 -38.46 -45.87 -42.71
CA GLU A 130 -37.94 -46.38 -41.43
C GLU A 130 -36.44 -46.12 -41.27
N GLU A 131 -35.65 -46.34 -42.31
CA GLU A 131 -34.20 -46.06 -42.29
C GLU A 131 -33.91 -44.56 -42.18
N CYS A 132 -34.67 -43.71 -42.89
CA CYS A 132 -34.56 -42.26 -42.79
C CYS A 132 -34.89 -41.77 -41.37
N TYR A 133 -35.98 -42.27 -40.77
CA TYR A 133 -36.33 -41.94 -39.39
C TYR A 133 -35.29 -42.45 -38.40
N ARG A 134 -34.76 -43.66 -38.59
CA ARG A 134 -33.70 -44.20 -37.73
C ARG A 134 -32.45 -43.34 -37.80
N LYS A 135 -31.98 -42.97 -39.00
CA LYS A 135 -30.83 -42.06 -39.17
C LYS A 135 -31.05 -40.70 -38.51
N LYS A 136 -32.24 -40.11 -38.65
CA LYS A 136 -32.59 -38.84 -37.99
C LYS A 136 -32.61 -38.97 -36.47
N PHE A 137 -33.18 -40.06 -35.95
CA PHE A 137 -33.21 -40.32 -34.52
C PHE A 137 -31.81 -40.54 -33.96
N ASP A 138 -30.98 -41.35 -34.63
CA ASP A 138 -29.59 -41.60 -34.23
C ASP A 138 -28.77 -40.30 -34.24
N ALA A 139 -28.94 -39.46 -35.27
CA ALA A 139 -28.28 -38.16 -35.34
C ALA A 139 -28.72 -37.22 -34.21
N ALA A 140 -30.03 -37.11 -33.95
CA ALA A 140 -30.57 -36.30 -32.86
C ALA A 140 -30.13 -36.82 -31.48
N SER A 141 -30.09 -38.13 -31.29
CA SER A 141 -29.62 -38.76 -30.05
C SER A 141 -28.12 -38.51 -29.83
N LEU A 142 -27.31 -38.58 -30.88
CA LEU A 142 -25.89 -38.28 -30.80
C LEU A 142 -25.64 -36.81 -30.47
N GLU A 143 -26.37 -35.90 -31.10
CA GLU A 143 -26.29 -34.46 -30.83
C GLU A 143 -26.74 -34.13 -29.40
N ALA A 144 -27.82 -34.75 -28.92
CA ALA A 144 -28.27 -34.62 -27.54
C ALA A 144 -27.22 -35.12 -26.54
N SER A 145 -26.54 -36.24 -26.82
CA SER A 145 -25.44 -36.75 -25.98
C SER A 145 -24.27 -35.75 -25.94
N LYS A 146 -23.83 -35.25 -27.10
CA LYS A 146 -22.74 -34.27 -27.19
C LYS A 146 -23.07 -32.98 -26.44
N ASN A 147 -24.29 -32.48 -26.60
CA ASN A 147 -24.74 -31.26 -25.91
C ASN A 147 -24.82 -31.49 -24.39
N ASN A 148 -25.30 -32.65 -23.95
CA ASN A 148 -25.30 -33.00 -22.53
C ASN A 148 -23.88 -33.12 -21.95
N GLU A 149 -22.93 -33.73 -22.67
CA GLU A 149 -21.52 -33.80 -22.27
C GLU A 149 -20.90 -32.40 -22.16
N ALA A 150 -21.11 -31.53 -23.15
CA ALA A 150 -20.65 -30.14 -23.11
C ALA A 150 -21.27 -29.36 -21.94
N LEU A 151 -22.55 -29.58 -21.66
CA LEU A 151 -23.23 -28.98 -20.51
C LEU A 151 -22.66 -29.49 -19.17
N GLN A 152 -22.30 -30.76 -19.07
CA GLN A 152 -21.66 -31.30 -17.86
C GLN A 152 -20.23 -30.76 -17.68
N ALA A 153 -19.46 -30.65 -18.76
CA ALA A 153 -18.12 -30.07 -18.73
C ALA A 153 -18.16 -28.62 -18.23
N THR A 154 -19.02 -27.78 -18.81
CA THR A 154 -19.19 -26.37 -18.40
C THR A 154 -19.70 -26.24 -16.96
N LYS A 155 -20.62 -27.11 -16.51
CA LYS A 155 -21.04 -27.17 -15.10
C LYS A 155 -19.90 -27.50 -14.15
N ASN A 156 -19.05 -28.45 -14.53
CA ASN A 156 -17.88 -28.83 -13.73
C ASN A 156 -16.86 -27.68 -13.66
N GLU A 157 -16.57 -27.03 -14.78
CA GLU A 157 -15.71 -25.83 -14.83
C GLU A 157 -16.26 -24.70 -13.96
N LEU A 158 -17.54 -24.39 -14.07
CA LEU A 158 -18.21 -23.39 -13.24
C LEU A 158 -18.16 -23.74 -11.75
N SER A 159 -18.30 -25.02 -11.40
CA SER A 159 -18.15 -25.49 -10.02
C SER A 159 -16.71 -25.35 -9.51
N SER A 160 -15.72 -25.62 -10.36
CA SER A 160 -14.29 -25.47 -10.05
C SER A 160 -13.93 -24.00 -9.81
N ILE A 161 -14.35 -23.11 -10.71
CA ILE A 161 -14.15 -21.66 -10.59
C ILE A 161 -14.82 -21.13 -9.32
N ARG A 162 -16.05 -21.57 -9.01
CA ARG A 162 -16.72 -21.18 -7.76
C ARG A 162 -15.94 -21.63 -6.51
N ARG A 163 -15.34 -22.82 -6.53
CA ARG A 163 -14.48 -23.29 -5.43
C ARG A 163 -13.21 -22.45 -5.31
N GLN A 164 -12.58 -22.10 -6.43
CA GLN A 164 -11.40 -21.22 -6.44
C GLN A 164 -11.72 -19.84 -5.87
N ILE A 165 -12.83 -19.22 -6.28
CA ILE A 165 -13.30 -17.95 -5.72
C ILE A 165 -13.46 -18.06 -4.21
N LYS A 166 -14.09 -19.13 -3.71
CA LYS A 166 -14.26 -19.32 -2.26
C LYS A 166 -12.94 -19.54 -1.53
N SER A 167 -11.96 -20.22 -2.12
CA SER A 167 -10.61 -20.34 -1.57
C SER A 167 -9.94 -18.97 -1.45
N LEU A 168 -9.95 -18.20 -2.53
CA LEU A 168 -9.35 -16.86 -2.58
C LEU A 168 -10.03 -15.89 -1.60
N GLU A 169 -11.35 -15.95 -1.46
CA GLU A 169 -12.07 -15.17 -0.44
C GLU A 169 -11.65 -15.53 0.99
N VAL A 170 -11.38 -16.82 1.28
CA VAL A 170 -10.91 -17.26 2.60
C VAL A 170 -9.48 -16.81 2.83
N GLU A 171 -8.61 -16.94 1.83
CA GLU A 171 -7.23 -16.44 1.88
C GLU A 171 -7.22 -14.93 2.13
N GLN A 172 -8.03 -14.15 1.40
CA GLN A 172 -8.17 -12.71 1.61
C GLN A 172 -8.61 -12.38 3.04
N ARG A 173 -9.63 -13.05 3.57
CA ARG A 173 -10.09 -12.84 4.96
C ARG A 173 -8.99 -13.19 5.97
N SER A 174 -8.23 -14.26 5.72
CA SER A 174 -7.12 -14.66 6.60
C SER A 174 -5.97 -13.66 6.58
N LEU A 175 -5.64 -13.10 5.41
CA LEU A 175 -4.62 -12.06 5.27
C LEU A 175 -5.06 -10.75 5.95
N MET A 176 -6.33 -10.36 5.81
CA MET A 176 -6.87 -9.20 6.54
C MET A 176 -6.80 -9.40 8.06
N ALA A 177 -7.13 -10.59 8.55
CA ALA A 177 -7.00 -10.91 9.97
C ALA A 177 -5.54 -10.88 10.44
N MET A 178 -4.60 -11.37 9.61
CA MET A 178 -3.17 -11.31 9.88
C MET A 178 -2.68 -9.87 9.97
N ILE A 179 -3.06 -9.01 9.02
CA ILE A 179 -2.71 -7.58 9.02
C ILE A 179 -3.23 -6.91 10.30
N SER A 180 -4.50 -7.09 10.63
CA SER A 180 -5.08 -6.54 11.87
C SER A 180 -4.32 -7.00 13.10
N SER A 181 -3.98 -8.29 13.19
CA SER A 181 -3.21 -8.79 14.34
C SER A 181 -1.79 -8.20 14.42
N LEU A 182 -1.15 -7.93 13.27
CA LEU A 182 0.16 -7.29 13.24
C LEU A 182 0.07 -5.82 13.63
N GLU A 183 -0.96 -5.11 13.17
CA GLU A 183 -1.24 -3.72 13.56
C GLU A 183 -1.49 -3.62 15.07
N ASP A 184 -2.31 -4.53 15.63
CA ASP A 184 -2.54 -4.60 17.08
C ASP A 184 -1.23 -4.85 17.85
N THR A 185 -0.39 -5.79 17.39
CA THR A 185 0.90 -6.04 18.06
C THR A 185 1.86 -4.86 17.94
N LEU A 186 1.83 -4.13 16.83
CA LEU A 186 2.65 -2.93 16.64
C LEU A 186 2.19 -1.84 17.62
N GLU A 187 0.89 -1.59 17.70
CA GLU A 187 0.31 -0.61 18.63
C GLU A 187 0.64 -0.97 20.08
N ASP A 188 0.48 -2.24 20.47
CA ASP A 188 0.86 -2.72 21.81
C ASP A 188 2.35 -2.47 22.11
N THR A 189 3.23 -2.70 21.13
CA THR A 189 4.67 -2.47 21.30
C THR A 189 5.00 -0.99 21.42
N ASP A 190 4.38 -0.14 20.61
CA ASP A 190 4.56 1.31 20.65
C ASP A 190 4.05 1.89 21.98
N GLN A 191 2.89 1.44 22.46
CA GLN A 191 2.35 1.82 23.77
C GLN A 191 3.30 1.40 24.90
N ARG A 192 3.87 0.19 24.85
CA ARG A 192 4.84 -0.28 25.84
C ARG A 192 6.12 0.57 25.84
N LEU A 193 6.66 0.86 24.66
CA LEU A 193 7.86 1.68 24.52
C LEU A 193 7.61 3.12 24.98
N ALA A 194 6.44 3.70 24.67
CA ALA A 194 6.06 5.01 25.16
C ALA A 194 5.98 5.06 26.69
N ALA A 195 5.42 4.02 27.33
CA ALA A 195 5.37 3.92 28.78
C ALA A 195 6.78 3.77 29.41
N GLU A 196 7.65 2.96 28.80
CA GLU A 196 9.06 2.82 29.22
C GLU A 196 9.82 4.15 29.10
N LEU A 197 9.65 4.89 27.99
CA LEU A 197 10.25 6.21 27.80
C LEU A 197 9.72 7.23 28.81
N GLN A 198 8.43 7.21 29.12
CA GLN A 198 7.85 8.09 30.12
C GLN A 198 8.44 7.80 31.51
N SER A 199 8.59 6.53 31.89
CA SER A 199 9.21 6.11 33.15
C SER A 199 10.67 6.55 33.24
N LEU A 200 11.45 6.39 32.16
CA LEU A 200 12.83 6.86 32.10
C LEU A 200 12.91 8.39 32.21
N ASN A 201 12.05 9.13 31.52
CA ASN A 201 11.98 10.59 31.64
C ASN A 201 11.65 11.05 33.07
N GLN A 202 10.73 10.38 33.76
CA GLN A 202 10.45 10.66 35.17
C GLN A 202 11.67 10.42 36.06
N THR A 203 12.42 9.34 35.80
CA THR A 203 13.66 9.03 36.53
C THR A 203 14.72 10.10 36.28
N ILE A 204 14.89 10.55 35.03
CA ILE A 204 15.80 11.63 34.67
C ILE A 204 15.42 12.93 35.40
N GLN A 205 14.14 13.32 35.38
CA GLN A 205 13.65 14.50 36.09
C GLN A 205 13.94 14.44 37.60
N GLN A 206 13.72 13.28 38.23
CA GLN A 206 14.05 13.09 39.65
C GLN A 206 15.54 13.24 39.93
N LEU A 207 16.40 12.71 39.05
CA LEU A 207 17.86 12.84 39.19
C LEU A 207 18.33 14.28 38.95
N GLU A 208 17.76 14.98 37.99
CA GLU A 208 18.03 16.40 37.73
C GLU A 208 17.63 17.26 38.93
N GLU A 209 16.49 17.00 39.55
CA GLU A 209 16.04 17.67 40.77
C GLU A 209 17.01 17.41 41.94
N GLN A 210 17.41 16.14 42.16
CA GLN A 210 18.40 15.80 43.19
C GLN A 210 19.76 16.49 42.96
N LEU A 211 20.19 16.61 41.70
CA LEU A 211 21.43 17.30 41.34
C LEU A 211 21.31 18.79 41.62
N ALA A 212 20.20 19.42 41.23
CA ALA A 212 19.91 20.82 41.52
C ALA A 212 19.90 21.10 43.03
N ASP A 213 19.28 20.24 43.82
CA ASP A 213 19.28 20.34 45.28
C ASP A 213 20.68 20.23 45.89
N CYS A 214 21.48 19.26 45.44
CA CYS A 214 22.87 19.11 45.87
C CYS A 214 23.70 20.36 45.53
N HIS A 215 23.51 20.91 44.33
CA HIS A 215 24.18 22.11 43.88
C HIS A 215 23.78 23.35 44.71
N ASN A 216 22.50 23.49 45.02
CA ASN A 216 21.99 24.56 45.90
C ASN A 216 22.54 24.42 47.32
N ARG A 217 22.61 23.20 47.86
CA ARG A 217 23.21 22.92 49.16
C ARG A 217 24.69 23.26 49.19
N LEU A 218 25.45 22.93 48.14
CA LEU A 218 26.87 23.27 48.02
C LEU A 218 27.07 24.79 47.98
N LYS A 219 26.25 25.51 47.22
CA LYS A 219 26.26 26.98 47.19
C LYS A 219 25.98 27.59 48.56
N ALA A 220 24.98 27.08 49.28
CA ALA A 220 24.66 27.54 50.63
C ALA A 220 25.84 27.30 51.60
N GLN A 221 26.44 26.11 51.58
CA GLN A 221 27.62 25.81 52.38
C GLN A 221 28.80 26.72 52.03
N ASN A 222 29.04 26.99 50.74
CA ASN A 222 30.11 27.90 50.33
C ASN A 222 29.91 29.32 50.91
N LEU A 223 28.67 29.83 50.88
CA LEU A 223 28.33 31.12 51.48
C LEU A 223 28.58 31.13 53.00
N GLU A 224 28.19 30.05 53.71
CA GLU A 224 28.47 29.89 55.13
C GLU A 224 29.98 29.87 55.42
N TYR A 225 30.77 29.16 54.61
CA TYR A 225 32.24 29.15 54.72
C TYR A 225 32.84 30.53 54.50
N GLN A 226 32.37 31.29 53.51
CA GLN A 226 32.82 32.67 53.27
C GLN A 226 32.50 33.59 54.45
N ASN A 227 31.30 33.46 55.02
CA ASN A 227 30.91 34.21 56.22
C ASN A 227 31.82 33.86 57.42
N LEU A 228 32.07 32.58 57.65
CA LEU A 228 32.97 32.12 58.71
C LEU A 228 34.40 32.62 58.48
N LEU A 229 34.91 32.55 57.24
CA LEU A 229 36.22 33.10 56.90
C LEU A 229 36.30 34.61 57.18
N ASN A 230 35.27 35.37 56.80
CA ASN A 230 35.19 36.80 57.09
C ASN A 230 35.22 37.08 58.60
N THR A 231 34.48 36.32 59.41
CA THR A 231 34.54 36.45 60.88
C THR A 231 35.91 36.09 61.44
N LYS A 232 36.54 35.03 60.94
CA LYS A 232 37.90 34.64 61.32
C LYS A 232 38.91 35.75 61.00
N MET A 233 38.84 36.35 59.83
CA MET A 233 39.72 37.47 59.44
C MET A 233 39.52 38.68 60.36
N LYS A 234 38.27 39.02 60.72
CA LYS A 234 37.98 40.10 61.69
C LYS A 234 38.58 39.81 63.06
N LEU A 235 38.36 38.60 63.59
CA LEU A 235 38.93 38.19 64.87
C LEU A 235 40.47 38.18 64.86
N GLN A 236 41.09 37.77 63.75
CA GLN A 236 42.54 37.84 63.61
C GLN A 236 43.05 39.28 63.65
N ALA A 237 42.37 40.21 62.97
CA ALA A 237 42.69 41.63 63.05
C ALA A 237 42.54 42.18 64.48
N GLU A 238 41.47 41.80 65.19
CA GLU A 238 41.30 42.16 66.61
C GLU A 238 42.44 41.63 67.47
N ILE A 239 42.84 40.36 67.34
CA ILE A 239 43.99 39.78 68.06
C ILE A 239 45.28 40.53 67.76
N GLU A 240 45.53 40.90 66.50
CA GLU A 240 46.70 41.70 66.13
C GLU A 240 46.67 43.09 66.79
N THR A 241 45.50 43.73 66.85
CA THR A 241 45.36 45.00 67.58
C THR A 241 45.60 44.84 69.08
N TYR A 242 45.06 43.79 69.71
CA TYR A 242 45.30 43.49 71.11
C TYR A 242 46.79 43.22 71.39
N ARG A 243 47.48 42.47 70.52
CA ARG A 243 48.94 42.24 70.63
C ARG A 243 49.73 43.54 70.58
N ARG A 244 49.40 44.45 69.65
CA ARG A 244 50.06 45.78 69.57
C ARG A 244 49.85 46.61 70.83
N LEU A 245 48.66 46.57 71.44
CA LEU A 245 48.38 47.27 72.69
C LEU A 245 49.19 46.68 73.85
N LEU A 246 49.27 45.34 73.95
CA LEU A 246 50.10 44.67 74.95
C LEU A 246 51.60 44.96 74.78
N ASP A 247 52.12 45.02 73.55
CA ASP A 247 53.52 45.39 73.29
C ASP A 247 53.80 46.86 73.66
N ALA A 248 52.81 47.76 73.51
CA ALA A 248 52.92 49.16 73.91
C ALA A 248 52.92 49.34 75.44
N GLU A 249 52.15 48.53 76.18
CA GLU A 249 52.19 48.49 77.65
C GLU A 249 53.42 47.73 78.19
N GLY A 250 53.95 46.74 77.45
CA GLY A 250 55.17 46.02 77.82
C GLY A 250 56.48 46.82 77.65
N GLN A 251 56.44 47.97 76.95
CA GLN A 251 57.61 48.83 76.76
C GLN A 251 57.78 49.92 77.83
N THR A 252 56.91 49.99 78.85
CA THR A 252 57.08 50.96 79.94
C THR A 252 58.04 50.53 81.05
N ASP A 253 58.65 49.34 80.98
CA ASP A 253 59.73 48.95 81.89
C ASP A 253 60.88 48.24 81.17
N HIS A 254 61.93 49.03 80.87
CA HIS A 254 63.37 48.68 80.77
C HIS A 254 64.09 49.25 79.54
N SER A 255 64.79 50.36 79.80
CA SER A 255 66.10 50.77 79.26
C SER A 255 66.45 50.47 77.79
N ARG A 256 66.32 51.52 76.97
CA ARG A 256 67.39 52.11 76.13
C ARG A 256 68.52 51.18 75.64
N LYS A 257 68.50 50.83 74.35
CA LYS A 257 69.63 50.88 73.39
C LYS A 257 69.14 50.64 71.96
N LEU A 258 69.49 51.56 71.05
CA LEU A 258 69.50 51.37 69.57
C LEU A 258 70.86 50.75 69.15
N PRO A 259 71.13 50.51 67.85
CA PRO A 259 70.46 49.66 66.88
C PRO A 259 71.46 48.64 66.27
N ASP A 260 71.01 47.52 65.72
CA ASP A 260 71.82 46.84 64.69
C ASP A 260 70.96 46.10 63.66
N SER A 261 71.45 46.24 62.45
CA SER A 261 71.07 45.65 61.19
C SER A 261 71.00 44.13 61.21
N SER A 262 69.92 43.57 60.67
CA SER A 262 70.00 42.42 59.77
C SER A 262 68.67 42.26 59.03
N THR A 263 68.72 42.71 57.78
CA THR A 263 67.84 42.32 56.70
C THR A 263 67.65 40.79 56.72
N GLY A 264 66.43 40.36 56.93
CA GLY A 264 66.01 38.96 56.81
C GLY A 264 64.70 38.90 56.07
N ASP A 265 64.73 39.16 54.76
CA ASP A 265 63.62 38.89 53.84
C ASP A 265 63.24 37.41 53.95
N ARG A 266 62.22 37.11 54.75
CA ARG A 266 61.52 35.83 54.65
C ARG A 266 60.60 35.92 53.45
N LYS A 267 61.14 35.58 52.28
CA LYS A 267 60.33 35.27 51.09
C LYS A 267 59.40 34.11 51.43
N ALA A 268 58.12 34.44 51.63
CA ALA A 268 57.06 33.44 51.66
C ALA A 268 56.77 33.02 50.22
N THR A 269 57.23 31.83 49.83
CA THR A 269 56.87 31.22 48.54
C THR A 269 55.43 30.71 48.62
N LYS A 270 54.53 31.31 47.82
CA LYS A 270 53.18 30.78 47.61
C LYS A 270 53.24 29.76 46.48
N LYS A 271 53.00 28.50 46.80
CA LYS A 271 52.86 27.42 45.80
C LYS A 271 51.41 27.38 45.33
N VAL A 272 51.17 27.73 44.08
CA VAL A 272 49.85 27.61 43.44
C VAL A 272 49.84 26.29 42.68
N ILE A 273 48.86 25.44 42.99
CA ILE A 273 48.66 24.15 42.32
C ILE A 273 47.40 24.29 41.48
N ILE A 274 47.53 24.19 40.16
CA ILE A 274 46.40 24.20 39.23
C ILE A 274 46.13 22.75 38.84
N ILE A 275 44.91 22.27 39.13
CA ILE A 275 44.46 20.93 38.76
C ILE A 275 43.46 21.10 37.61
N SER A 276 43.84 20.66 36.42
CA SER A 276 42.94 20.61 35.26
C SER A 276 42.39 19.20 35.12
N GLN A 277 41.06 19.08 35.14
CA GLN A 277 40.34 17.82 35.03
C GLN A 277 39.50 17.81 33.76
N GLN A 278 39.67 16.79 32.91
CA GLN A 278 38.86 16.62 31.71
C GLN A 278 37.85 15.48 31.94
N VAL A 279 36.56 15.82 31.92
CA VAL A 279 35.45 14.90 32.16
C VAL A 279 34.69 14.69 30.86
N VAL A 280 34.57 13.43 30.43
CA VAL A 280 33.71 13.00 29.31
C VAL A 280 32.79 11.91 29.85
N ASP A 281 31.48 12.04 29.62
CA ASP A 281 30.44 11.11 30.04
C ASP A 281 30.49 10.71 31.53
N GLY A 282 30.78 11.68 32.41
CA GLY A 282 30.73 11.50 33.86
C GLY A 282 31.85 10.64 34.46
N ARG A 283 32.87 10.25 33.68
CA ARG A 283 34.10 9.62 34.19
C ARG A 283 35.32 10.51 33.93
N VAL A 284 36.21 10.57 34.91
CA VAL A 284 37.46 11.33 34.82
C VAL A 284 38.46 10.51 33.99
N VAL A 285 38.82 11.00 32.81
CA VAL A 285 39.68 10.26 31.85
C VAL A 285 41.13 10.73 31.92
N SER A 286 41.38 11.95 32.40
CA SER A 286 42.73 12.46 32.66
C SER A 286 42.74 13.48 33.80
N GLU A 287 43.77 13.40 34.64
CA GLU A 287 44.08 14.35 35.70
C GLU A 287 45.55 14.77 35.53
N GLN A 288 45.78 16.07 35.29
CA GLN A 288 47.11 16.64 35.22
C GLN A 288 47.27 17.69 36.33
N GLN A 289 48.37 17.59 37.06
CA GLN A 289 48.74 18.51 38.13
C GLN A 289 50.01 19.25 37.71
N GLU A 290 49.88 20.55 37.46
CA GLU A 290 51.02 21.44 37.29
C GLU A 290 51.19 22.33 38.52
N SER A 291 52.44 22.42 38.99
CA SER A 291 52.79 23.28 40.12
C SER A 291 53.76 24.35 39.65
N GLU A 292 53.34 25.61 39.73
CA GLU A 292 54.23 26.75 39.52
C GLU A 292 54.59 27.38 40.87
N GLU A 293 55.89 27.56 41.09
CA GLU A 293 56.42 28.31 42.23
C GLU A 293 56.58 29.77 41.81
N ILE A 294 55.68 30.63 42.27
CA ILE A 294 55.82 32.07 42.07
C ILE A 294 56.68 32.62 43.21
N LEU A 295 57.88 33.06 42.85
CA LEU A 295 58.79 33.76 43.74
C LEU A 295 58.38 35.24 43.78
N ASN A 296 57.83 35.70 44.91
CA ASN A 296 57.64 37.14 45.13
C ASN A 296 58.99 37.84 45.37
#